data_AF-A0A7V2G525-F1
#
_entry.id   AF-A0A7V2G525-F1
#
_cell.length_a   1.000
_cell.length_b   1.000
_cell.length_c   1.000
_cell.angle_alpha   90.00
_cell.angle_beta   90.00
_cell.angle_gamma   90.00
#
_symmetry.space_group_name_H-M   'P 1'
#
loop_
_entity.id
_entity.type
_entity.pdbx_description
1 polymer ?
#
loop_
_entity_poly.entity_id
_entity_poly.type
_entity_poly.pdbx_seq_one_letter_code
_entity_poly.pdbx_strand_id
1 'polypeptide(L)' 'MPALLDINVLLALVDGAHADHPTASQWLSTVSGKQEIALGRMVQTGLLRLLNNPAVMGSAVQTGTAA' A
#
# COMPACT_ATOMS: atom_id res chain seq x y z
N MET A 1 -10.44 16.24 9.68
CA MET A 1 -10.58 14.78 9.87
C MET A 1 -9.66 14.10 8.86
N PRO A 2 -8.78 13.19 9.27
CA PRO A 2 -7.86 12.52 8.35
C PRO A 2 -8.63 11.60 7.38
N ALA A 3 -8.15 11.48 6.15
CA ALA A 3 -8.61 10.46 5.22
C ALA A 3 -8.02 9.11 5.61
N LEU A 4 -8.85 8.08 5.70
CA LEU A 4 -8.37 6.71 5.92
C LEU A 4 -7.94 6.11 4.58
N LEU A 5 -6.70 5.63 4.50
CA LEU A 5 -6.19 5.01 3.28
C LEU A 5 -6.79 3.61 3.11
N ASP A 6 -7.31 3.30 1.92
CA ASP A 6 -7.70 1.95 1.57
C ASP A 6 -6.49 1.05 1.33
N ILE A 7 -6.64 -0.23 1.60
CA ILE A 7 -5.58 -1.22 1.43
C ILE A 7 -5.10 -1.35 -0.03
N ASN A 8 -5.99 -1.23 -1.01
CA ASN A 8 -5.60 -1.37 -2.43
C ASN A 8 -4.77 -0.18 -2.89
N VAL A 9 -5.06 1.03 -2.38
CA VAL A 9 -4.24 2.22 -2.64
C VAL A 9 -2.88 2.06 -1.98
N LEU A 10 -2.83 1.55 -0.75
CA LEU A 10 -1.55 1.29 -0.06
C LEU A 10 -0.73 0.22 -0.79
N LEU A 11 -1.36 -0.85 -1.27
CA LEU A 11 -0.69 -1.89 -2.05
C LEU A 11 -0.07 -1.32 -3.33
N ALA A 12 -0.85 -0.54 -4.09
CA ALA A 12 -0.36 0.13 -5.29
C ALA A 12 0.78 1.12 -5.01
N LEU A 13 0.81 1.75 -3.83
CA LEU A 13 1.91 2.65 -3.44
C LEU A 13 3.20 1.91 -3.10
N VAL A 14 3.14 0.73 -2.49
CA VAL A 14 4.34 0.00 -2.03
C VAL A 14 4.89 -0.99 -3.06
N ASP A 15 4.05 -1.47 -3.98
CA ASP A 15 4.47 -2.35 -5.07
C ASP A 15 4.67 -1.56 -6.37
N GLY A 16 5.93 -1.35 -6.74
CA GLY A 16 6.30 -0.64 -7.96
C GLY A 16 5.89 -1.35 -9.26
N ALA A 17 5.60 -2.66 -9.20
CA ALA A 17 5.10 -3.43 -10.34
C ALA A 17 3.57 -3.40 -10.46
N HIS A 18 2.86 -2.85 -9.47
CA HIS A 18 1.41 -2.76 -9.49
C HIS A 18 0.94 -1.86 -10.64
N ALA A 19 -0.11 -2.28 -11.37
CA ALA A 19 -0.61 -1.55 -12.53
C ALA A 19 -0.96 -0.08 -12.21
N ASP A 20 -1.55 0.15 -11.04
CA ASP A 20 -1.92 1.48 -10.55
C ASP A 20 -0.82 2.24 -9.80
N HIS A 21 0.41 1.72 -9.73
CA HIS A 21 1.51 2.38 -9.02
C HIS A 21 1.74 3.83 -9.48
N PRO A 22 1.75 4.16 -10.79
CA PRO A 22 1.90 5.54 -11.25
C PRO A 22 0.74 6.43 -10.80
N THR A 23 -0.50 5.93 -10.91
CA THR A 23 -1.72 6.64 -10.52
C THR A 23 -1.75 6.93 -9.02
N ALA A 24 -1.44 5.92 -8.20
CA ALA A 24 -1.41 6.05 -6.75
C ALA A 24 -0.32 7.01 -6.27
N SER A 25 0.87 6.93 -6.87
CA SER A 25 1.98 7.85 -6.59
C SER A 25 1.65 9.30 -6.97
N GLN A 26 1.04 9.49 -8.13
CA GLN A 26 0.55 10.81 -8.56
C GLN A 26 -0.51 11.33 -7.57
N TRP A 27 -1.50 10.51 -7.23
CA TRP A 27 -2.52 10.88 -6.24
C TRP A 27 -1.88 11.30 -4.91
N LEU A 28 -0.96 10.50 -4.36
CA LEU A 28 -0.29 10.81 -3.09
C LEU A 28 0.44 12.16 -3.14
N SER A 29 1.13 12.45 -4.25
CA SER A 29 1.79 13.75 -4.45
C SER A 29 0.80 14.91 -4.49
N THR A 30 -0.42 14.70 -5.00
CA THR A 30 -1.43 15.75 -5.11
C THR A 30 -2.10 16.10 -3.78
N VAL A 31 -2.18 15.14 -2.85
CA VAL A 31 -2.82 15.29 -1.54
C VAL A 31 -1.83 15.57 -0.41
N SER A 32 -0.55 15.26 -0.61
CA SER A 32 0.53 15.56 0.33
C SER A 32 0.55 17.05 0.66
N GLY A 33 0.38 17.39 1.94
CA GLY A 33 0.30 18.78 2.44
C GLY A 33 -1.08 19.43 2.38
N LYS A 34 -2.09 18.78 1.78
CA LYS A 34 -3.49 19.27 1.74
C LYS A 34 -4.41 18.53 2.71
N GLN A 35 -4.10 17.26 2.99
CA GLN A 35 -4.92 16.42 3.85
C GLN A 35 -4.04 15.45 4.62
N GLU A 36 -4.37 15.24 5.90
CA GLU A 36 -3.79 14.15 6.68
C GLU A 36 -4.32 12.81 6.20
N ILE A 37 -3.42 11.85 5.98
CA ILE A 37 -3.75 10.47 5.63
C ILE A 37 -3.41 9.59 6.83
N ALA A 38 -4.36 8.75 7.24
CA ALA A 38 -4.19 7.81 8.33
C ALA A 38 -4.20 6.37 7.84
N LEU A 39 -3.39 5.52 8.50
CA LEU A 39 -3.40 4.07 8.32
C LEU A 39 -4.05 3.40 9.52
N GLY A 40 -5.17 2.71 9.30
CA GLY A 40 -5.81 1.89 10.33
C GLY A 40 -5.07 0.58 10.55
N ARG A 41 -5.23 -0.03 11.73
CA ARG A 41 -4.65 -1.37 12.04
C ARG A 41 -5.05 -2.43 11.02
N MET A 42 -6.32 -2.43 10.59
CA MET A 42 -6.82 -3.38 9.59
C MET A 42 -6.10 -3.24 8.25
N VAL A 43 -5.82 -2.02 7.82
CA VAL A 43 -5.07 -1.73 6.58
C VAL A 43 -3.63 -2.20 6.70
N GLN A 44 -2.97 -1.90 7.82
CA GLN A 44 -1.59 -2.31 8.10
C GLN A 44 -1.45 -3.84 8.12
N THR A 45 -2.29 -4.55 8.89
CA THR A 45 -2.25 -6.01 8.96
C THR A 45 -2.67 -6.67 7.65
N GLY A 46 -3.66 -6.09 6.96
CA GLY A 46 -4.08 -6.56 5.65
C GLY A 46 -2.97 -6.43 4.62
N LEU A 47 -2.22 -5.32 4.60
CA LEU A 47 -1.09 -5.14 3.70
C LEU A 47 -0.06 -6.26 3.88
N LEU A 48 0.32 -6.54 5.13
CA LEU A 48 1.26 -7.63 5.42
C LEU A 48 0.74 -8.99 4.91
N ARG A 49 -0.57 -9.26 5.04
CA ARG A 49 -1.17 -10.48 4.49
C ARG A 49 -1.09 -10.52 2.96
N LEU A 50 -1.33 -9.42 2.27
CA LEU A 50 -1.23 -9.36 0.81
C LEU A 50 0.21 -9.55 0.33
N LEU A 51 1.16 -8.83 0.92
CA LEU A 51 2.59 -8.91 0.57
C LEU A 51 3.18 -10.32 0.78
N ASN A 52 2.67 -11.08 1.75
CA ASN A 52 3.08 -12.45 2.02
C ASN A 52 2.25 -13.52 1.28
N ASN A 53 1.28 -13.14 0.44
CA ASN A 53 0.38 -14.09 -0.23
C ASN A 53 0.82 -14.37 -1.68
N PRO A 54 1.23 -15.61 -2.02
CA PRO A 54 1.63 -15.96 -3.38
C PRO A 54 0.52 -15.82 -4.43
N ALA A 55 -0.75 -15.97 -4.04
CA ALA A 55 -1.87 -15.77 -4.95
C ALA A 55 -2.07 -14.29 -5.35
N VAL A 56 -1.48 -13.35 -4.60
CA VAL A 56 -1.54 -11.92 -4.86
C VAL A 56 -0.24 -11.42 -5.48
N MET A 57 0.91 -11.73 -4.87
CA MET A 57 2.21 -11.20 -5.28
C MET A 57 2.96 -12.08 -6.29
N GLY A 58 2.54 -13.32 -6.53
CA GLY A 58 3.24 -14.24 -7.41
C GLY A 58 4.69 -14.48 -6.97
N SER A 59 5.66 -14.20 -7.84
CA SER A 59 7.09 -14.30 -7.53
C SER A 59 7.63 -13.12 -6.70
N ALA A 60 6.86 -12.05 -6.52
CA ALA A 60 7.25 -10.85 -5.79
C ALA A 60 6.88 -10.90 -4.29
N VAL A 61 6.48 -12.07 -3.77
CA VAL A 61 6.17 -12.27 -2.35
C VAL A 61 7.31 -11.73 -1.49
N GLN A 62 6.95 -10.87 -0.54
CA GLN A 62 7.87 -10.30 0.43
C GLN A 62 7.75 -11.10 1.72
N THR A 63 8.81 -11.79 2.13
CA THR A 63 8.92 -12.37 3.47
C THR A 63 9.75 -11.46 4.35
N GLY A 64 9.42 -11.39 5.64
CA GLY A 64 10.23 -10.62 6.58
C GLY A 64 11.63 -11.23 6.69
N THR A 65 12.66 -10.53 6.24
CA THR A 65 14.04 -10.81 6.63
C THR A 65 14.26 -10.24 8.02
N ALA A 66 14.66 -11.08 8.98
CA ALA A 66 15.21 -10.58 10.23
C ALA A 66 16.44 -9.71 9.90
N ALA A 67 16.39 -8.44 10.28
CA ALA A 67 17.53 -7.52 10.21
C ALA A 67 18.53 -7.82 11.33
#